data_AF-A0A2G2MEL5-F1
#
_entry.id   AF-A0A2G2MEL5-F1
#
_cell.length_a   1.000
_cell.length_b   1.000
_cell.length_c   1.000
_cell.angle_alpha   90.00
_cell.angle_beta   90.00
_cell.angle_gamma   90.00
#
_symmetry.space_group_name_H-M   'P 1'
#
loop_
_entity.id
_entity.type
_entity.pdbx_description
1 polymer ?
#
loop_
_entity_poly.entity_id
_entity_poly.type
_entity_poly.pdbx_seq_one_letter_code
_entity_poly.pdbx_strand_id
1 'polypeptide(L)'
;MKIFCTLILFSTLFINAVYAEEIKPFTSDGCSAFPDGTYAQKQLWLVCCTVHDKAYWRGGTYQQRLDADLALKSCVADVGEALIAELMLAGVRVGGSPYWPTQFRWGYGWSYPHGYTREANIKNEE
;
A
#
# COMPACT_ATOMS: atom_id res chain seq x y z
N MET A 1 -42.91 49.38 -24.82
CA MET A 1 -41.57 49.33 -24.19
C MET A 1 -41.71 48.96 -22.71
N LYS A 2 -41.55 47.68 -22.38
CA LYS A 2 -41.25 47.23 -21.01
C LYS A 2 -40.15 46.18 -21.15
N ILE A 3 -38.97 46.54 -20.69
CA ILE A 3 -37.73 45.78 -20.77
C ILE A 3 -37.91 44.53 -19.91
N PHE A 4 -37.95 43.35 -20.54
CA PHE A 4 -37.81 42.09 -19.82
C PHE A 4 -36.35 41.99 -19.37
N CYS A 5 -36.12 42.26 -18.09
CA CYS A 5 -34.83 42.07 -17.44
C CYS A 5 -34.72 40.58 -17.12
N THR A 6 -34.28 39.79 -18.10
CA THR A 6 -34.02 38.36 -17.92
C THR A 6 -32.79 38.20 -17.03
N LEU A 7 -33.00 37.97 -15.74
CA LEU A 7 -31.98 37.53 -14.80
C LEU A 7 -31.46 36.16 -15.27
N ILE A 8 -30.38 36.15 -16.06
CA ILE A 8 -29.68 34.92 -16.42
C ILE A 8 -28.93 34.45 -15.18
N LEU A 9 -29.55 33.54 -14.43
CA LEU A 9 -28.93 32.80 -13.35
C LEU A 9 -27.89 31.83 -13.98
N PHE A 10 -26.68 32.32 -14.23
CA PHE A 10 -25.55 31.51 -14.71
C PHE A 10 -25.08 30.60 -13.55
N SER A 11 -25.86 29.56 -13.26
CA SER A 11 -25.39 28.44 -12.44
C SER A 11 -24.44 27.60 -13.30
N THR A 12 -23.15 27.95 -13.29
CA THR A 12 -22.12 27.09 -13.86
C THR A 12 -22.03 25.84 -12.99
N LEU A 13 -22.67 24.75 -13.43
CA LEU A 13 -22.37 23.42 -12.92
C LEU A 13 -20.90 23.12 -13.24
N PHE A 14 -20.03 23.26 -12.24
CA PHE A 14 -18.67 22.71 -12.28
C PHE A 14 -18.80 21.18 -12.29
N ILE A 15 -18.71 20.58 -13.47
CA ILE A 15 -18.56 19.13 -13.61
C ILE A 15 -17.12 18.81 -13.16
N ASN A 16 -16.97 18.33 -11.92
CA ASN A 16 -15.71 17.75 -11.47
C ASN A 16 -15.52 16.42 -12.21
N ALA A 17 -14.57 16.38 -13.15
CA ALA A 17 -14.16 15.13 -13.78
C ALA A 17 -13.50 14.24 -12.72
N VAL A 18 -14.15 13.12 -12.38
CA VAL A 18 -13.57 12.09 -11.52
C VAL A 18 -12.70 11.19 -12.40
N TYR A 19 -11.38 11.36 -12.33
CA TYR A 19 -10.45 10.45 -12.97
C TYR A 19 -10.21 9.26 -12.04
N ALA A 20 -10.26 8.04 -12.59
CA ALA A 20 -9.79 6.88 -11.87
C ALA A 20 -8.28 7.04 -11.66
N GLU A 21 -7.84 7.00 -10.40
CA GLU A 21 -6.41 6.94 -10.10
C GLU A 21 -5.86 5.60 -10.60
N GLU A 22 -4.71 5.64 -11.27
CA GLU A 22 -3.94 4.45 -11.61
C GLU A 22 -2.88 4.20 -10.53
N ILE A 23 -2.70 2.94 -10.15
CA ILE A 23 -1.64 2.56 -9.23
C ILE A 23 -0.28 2.81 -9.89
N LYS A 24 0.67 3.39 -9.15
CA LYS A 24 2.03 3.64 -9.64
C LYS A 24 2.74 2.31 -9.97
N PRO A 25 3.72 2.28 -10.88
CA PRO A 25 4.52 1.08 -11.12
C PRO A 25 5.10 0.50 -9.82
N PHE A 26 5.17 -0.83 -9.73
CA PHE A 26 5.74 -1.51 -8.57
C PHE A 26 7.21 -1.14 -8.35
N THR A 27 7.57 -0.87 -7.10
CA THR A 27 8.95 -0.66 -6.63
C THR A 27 9.14 -1.40 -5.32
N SER A 28 10.35 -1.85 -5.00
CA SER A 28 10.71 -2.44 -3.70
C SER A 28 12.02 -1.82 -3.24
N ASP A 29 12.12 -1.54 -1.94
CA ASP A 29 13.33 -1.08 -1.27
C ASP A 29 13.96 -2.16 -0.37
N GLY A 30 13.53 -3.42 -0.55
CA GLY A 30 13.96 -4.55 0.28
C GLY A 30 13.16 -4.59 1.58
N CYS A 31 13.83 -4.80 2.71
CA CYS A 31 13.17 -4.81 4.02
C CYS A 31 13.00 -3.40 4.62
N SER A 32 12.99 -2.37 3.77
CA SER A 32 12.85 -0.94 4.06
C SER A 32 13.72 -0.42 5.21
N ALA A 33 13.20 -0.43 6.44
CA ALA A 33 13.88 0.04 7.64
C ALA A 33 14.53 -1.09 8.45
N PHE A 34 14.66 -2.28 7.85
CA PHE A 34 15.24 -3.48 8.44
C PHE A 34 16.33 -4.01 7.49
N PRO A 35 17.41 -4.66 8.00
CA PRO A 35 18.40 -5.30 7.13
C PRO A 35 17.78 -6.37 6.24
N ASP A 36 18.31 -6.59 5.03
CA ASP A 36 17.84 -7.64 4.09
C ASP A 36 18.33 -9.06 4.44
N GLY A 37 19.17 -9.17 5.46
CA GLY A 37 19.77 -10.41 5.89
C GLY A 37 20.68 -10.22 7.10
N THR A 38 21.37 -11.29 7.48
CA THR A 38 22.38 -11.23 8.55
C THR A 38 23.67 -10.59 8.04
N TYR A 39 24.62 -10.33 8.95
CA TYR A 39 25.94 -9.84 8.57
C TYR A 39 26.68 -10.81 7.61
N ALA A 40 26.51 -12.12 7.82
CA ALA A 40 27.12 -13.16 6.99
C ALA A 40 26.35 -13.39 5.69
N GLN A 41 25.02 -13.35 5.74
CA GLN A 41 24.14 -13.59 4.61
C GLN A 41 23.25 -12.37 4.37
N LYS A 42 23.80 -11.37 3.68
CA LYS A 42 23.22 -10.01 3.58
C LYS A 42 21.85 -9.92 2.88
N GLN A 43 21.39 -10.99 2.24
CA GLN A 43 20.13 -11.03 1.49
C GLN A 43 19.25 -12.22 1.89
N LEU A 44 19.52 -12.81 3.06
CA LEU A 44 18.91 -14.07 3.52
C LEU A 44 17.37 -14.08 3.41
N TRP A 45 16.71 -12.97 3.68
CA TRP A 45 15.24 -12.85 3.65
C TRP A 45 14.74 -11.74 2.71
N LEU A 46 15.62 -11.21 1.84
CA LEU A 46 15.26 -10.16 0.86
C LEU A 46 14.07 -10.58 -0.02
N VAL A 47 14.02 -11.86 -0.42
CA VAL A 47 12.90 -12.40 -1.21
C VAL A 47 11.58 -12.32 -0.44
N CYS A 48 11.58 -12.60 0.87
CA CYS A 48 10.38 -12.48 1.70
C CYS A 48 9.88 -11.03 1.74
N CYS A 49 10.78 -10.06 1.91
CA CYS A 49 10.44 -8.64 1.90
C CYS A 49 9.95 -8.17 0.53
N THR A 50 10.56 -8.61 -0.57
CA THR A 50 10.11 -8.24 -1.93
C THR A 50 8.69 -8.74 -2.23
N VAL A 51 8.32 -9.92 -1.73
CA VAL A 51 6.95 -10.46 -1.85
C VAL A 51 5.98 -9.67 -0.99
N HIS A 52 6.37 -9.34 0.25
CA HIS A 52 5.57 -8.51 1.15
C HIS A 52 5.31 -7.11 0.58
N ASP A 53 6.34 -6.49 0.00
CA ASP A 53 6.27 -5.20 -0.71
C ASP A 53 5.24 -5.22 -1.83
N LYS A 54 5.12 -6.31 -2.61
CA LYS A 54 4.09 -6.40 -3.66
C LYS A 54 2.67 -6.31 -3.08
N ALA A 55 2.43 -6.96 -1.94
CA ALA A 55 1.14 -6.86 -1.26
C ALA A 55 0.91 -5.45 -0.72
N TYR A 56 1.95 -4.87 -0.08
CA TYR A 56 1.91 -3.52 0.47
C TYR A 56 1.74 -2.43 -0.60
N TRP A 57 2.35 -2.61 -1.77
CA TRP A 57 2.17 -1.76 -2.93
C TRP A 57 0.70 -1.75 -3.38
N ARG A 58 0.13 -2.96 -3.57
CA ARG A 58 -1.27 -3.14 -3.98
C ARG A 58 -2.26 -2.53 -2.98
N GLY A 59 -1.99 -2.68 -1.69
CA GLY A 59 -2.96 -2.34 -0.65
C GLY A 59 -4.16 -3.29 -0.63
N GLY A 60 -5.26 -2.87 -0.02
CA GLY A 60 -6.44 -3.72 0.17
C GLY A 60 -7.12 -3.53 1.52
N THR A 61 -7.83 -4.56 1.95
CA THR A 61 -8.52 -4.65 3.25
C THR A 61 -7.53 -4.79 4.41
N TYR A 62 -8.01 -4.58 5.64
CA TYR A 62 -7.22 -4.85 6.85
C TYR A 62 -6.78 -6.31 6.96
N GLN A 63 -7.66 -7.24 6.60
CA GLN A 63 -7.37 -8.67 6.65
C GLN A 63 -6.26 -9.04 5.68
N GLN A 64 -6.28 -8.52 4.44
CA GLN A 64 -5.22 -8.76 3.46
C GLN A 64 -3.86 -8.25 3.95
N ARG A 65 -3.82 -7.12 4.66
CA ARG A 65 -2.59 -6.65 5.31
C ARG A 65 -2.11 -7.64 6.37
N LEU A 66 -3.02 -8.10 7.24
CA LEU A 66 -2.69 -9.10 8.25
C LEU A 66 -2.15 -10.39 7.63
N ASP A 67 -2.77 -10.87 6.56
CA ASP A 67 -2.35 -12.08 5.86
C ASP A 67 -0.97 -11.89 5.21
N ALA A 68 -0.71 -10.72 4.61
CA ALA A 68 0.61 -10.39 4.08
C ALA A 68 1.69 -10.35 5.17
N ASP A 69 1.39 -9.72 6.32
CA ASP A 69 2.31 -9.64 7.46
C ASP A 69 2.62 -11.02 8.07
N LEU A 70 1.62 -11.89 8.15
CA LEU A 70 1.78 -13.28 8.60
C LEU A 70 2.57 -14.12 7.58
N ALA A 71 2.38 -13.89 6.28
CA ALA A 71 3.15 -14.54 5.24
C ALA A 71 4.63 -14.13 5.29
N LEU A 72 4.94 -12.85 5.55
CA LEU A 72 6.31 -12.39 5.78
C LEU A 72 6.93 -13.13 6.96
N LYS A 73 6.23 -13.20 8.10
CA LYS A 73 6.69 -13.95 9.27
C LYS A 73 6.99 -15.41 8.93
N SER A 74 6.08 -16.10 8.24
CA SER A 74 6.30 -17.50 7.85
C SER A 74 7.56 -17.65 6.99
N CYS A 75 7.68 -16.85 5.94
CA CYS A 75 8.82 -16.90 5.02
C CYS A 75 10.17 -16.67 5.72
N VAL A 76 10.23 -15.70 6.64
CA VAL A 76 11.45 -15.40 7.39
C VAL A 76 11.78 -16.52 8.40
N ALA A 77 10.76 -17.14 9.01
CA ALA A 77 10.96 -18.29 9.87
C ALA A 77 11.46 -19.51 9.08
N ASP A 78 10.97 -19.71 7.86
CA ASP A 78 11.36 -20.83 6.99
C ASP A 78 12.81 -20.76 6.52
N VAL A 79 13.41 -19.56 6.46
CA VAL A 79 14.87 -19.38 6.23
C VAL A 79 15.71 -19.52 7.51
N GLY A 80 15.10 -19.97 8.61
CA GLY A 80 15.78 -20.31 9.86
C GLY A 80 15.80 -19.21 10.92
N GLU A 81 15.12 -18.08 10.69
CA GLU A 81 15.25 -16.87 11.51
C GLU A 81 13.94 -16.53 12.26
N ALA A 82 13.42 -17.50 13.03
CA ALA A 82 12.11 -17.40 13.68
C ALA A 82 11.96 -16.21 14.64
N LEU A 83 13.02 -15.83 15.38
CA LEU A 83 12.97 -14.67 16.27
C LEU A 83 12.92 -13.35 15.48
N ILE A 84 13.67 -13.26 14.38
CA ILE A 84 13.62 -12.11 13.47
C ILE A 84 12.24 -12.02 12.83
N ALA A 85 11.63 -13.15 12.47
CA ALA A 85 10.28 -13.19 11.91
C ALA A 85 9.22 -12.57 12.85
N GLU A 86 9.28 -12.87 14.15
CA GLU A 86 8.38 -12.25 15.14
C GLU A 86 8.63 -10.73 15.28
N LEU A 87 9.91 -10.33 15.30
CA LEU A 87 10.29 -8.91 15.36
C LEU A 87 9.80 -8.16 14.12
N MET A 88 9.97 -8.73 12.94
CA MET A 88 9.46 -8.19 11.68
C MET A 88 7.94 -8.06 11.71
N LEU A 89 7.21 -9.09 12.16
CA LEU A 89 5.76 -9.03 12.32
C LEU A 89 5.37 -7.83 13.19
N ALA A 90 5.96 -7.70 14.39
CA ALA A 90 5.67 -6.57 15.27
C ALA A 90 5.96 -5.22 14.60
N GLY A 91 7.09 -5.12 13.89
CA GLY A 91 7.48 -3.93 13.13
C GLY A 91 6.48 -3.55 12.04
N VAL A 92 6.11 -4.48 11.16
CA VAL A 92 5.19 -4.20 10.05
C VAL A 92 3.76 -3.92 10.51
N ARG A 93 3.31 -4.51 11.65
CA ARG A 93 2.00 -4.20 12.24
C ARG A 93 1.89 -2.76 12.73
N VAL A 94 3.00 -2.16 13.19
CA VAL A 94 3.03 -0.77 13.66
C VAL A 94 3.40 0.20 12.53
N GLY A 95 4.56 -0.01 11.90
CA GLY A 95 5.14 0.88 10.90
C GLY A 95 4.47 0.82 9.52
N GLY A 96 3.80 -0.29 9.20
CA GLY A 96 3.16 -0.51 7.91
C GLY A 96 1.74 0.05 7.77
N SER A 97 1.25 0.83 8.74
CA SER A 97 -0.11 1.40 8.70
C SER A 97 -0.32 2.27 7.46
N PRO A 98 -1.48 2.20 6.78
CA PRO A 98 -1.78 3.07 5.64
C PRO A 98 -1.91 4.55 6.00
N TYR A 99 -1.96 4.86 7.30
CA TYR A 99 -2.10 6.22 7.83
C TYR A 99 -0.77 6.90 8.14
N TRP A 100 0.36 6.21 7.98
CA TRP A 100 1.68 6.83 8.11
C TRP A 100 2.16 7.36 6.75
N PRO A 101 2.83 8.52 6.71
CA PRO A 101 3.41 9.07 5.49
C PRO A 101 4.75 8.39 5.14
N THR A 102 4.83 7.06 5.26
CA THR A 102 6.02 6.28 4.92
C THR A 102 5.97 5.79 3.46
N GLN A 103 7.14 5.48 2.91
CA GLN A 103 7.29 4.98 1.54
C GLN A 103 6.89 3.51 1.41
N PHE A 104 6.88 2.77 2.53
CA PHE A 104 6.53 1.35 2.66
C PHE A 104 5.21 1.13 3.42
N ARG A 105 4.29 2.11 3.40
CA ARG A 105 2.96 1.95 4.04
C ARG A 105 2.08 0.97 3.25
N TRP A 106 1.06 0.40 3.90
CA TRP A 106 0.00 -0.32 3.18
C TRP A 106 -0.67 0.58 2.12
N GLY A 107 -0.75 0.10 0.89
CA GLY A 107 -1.23 0.84 -0.28
C GLY A 107 -0.26 1.90 -0.80
N TYR A 108 1.06 1.74 -0.66
CA TYR A 108 2.00 2.78 -1.10
C TYR A 108 2.03 3.01 -2.61
N GLY A 109 1.52 2.06 -3.42
CA GLY A 109 1.32 2.24 -4.86
C GLY A 109 0.34 3.37 -5.20
N TRP A 110 -0.54 3.74 -4.27
CA TRP A 110 -1.51 4.81 -4.43
C TRP A 110 -1.00 6.14 -3.90
N SER A 111 -1.65 7.25 -4.24
CA SER A 111 -1.41 8.54 -3.60
C SER A 111 -1.70 8.46 -2.09
N TYR A 112 -0.94 9.21 -1.30
CA TYR A 112 -1.17 9.32 0.13
C TYR A 112 -2.15 10.49 0.40
N PRO A 113 -3.20 10.31 1.22
CA PRO A 113 -3.62 9.09 1.90
C PRO A 113 -4.50 8.18 1.03
N HIS A 114 -4.37 6.85 1.17
CA HIS A 114 -5.23 5.87 0.50
C HIS A 114 -6.10 5.05 1.49
N GLY A 115 -5.51 4.60 2.61
CA GLY A 115 -6.25 3.85 3.62
C GLY A 115 -6.50 2.38 3.24
N TYR A 116 -7.46 1.76 3.93
CA TYR A 116 -7.96 0.42 3.61
C TYR A 116 -9.13 0.50 2.62
N THR A 117 -9.20 -0.44 1.68
CA THR A 117 -10.31 -0.55 0.73
C THR A 117 -11.28 -1.66 1.16
N ARG A 118 -12.54 -1.58 0.69
CA ARG A 118 -13.63 -2.48 1.12
C ARG A 118 -13.70 -3.82 0.39
N GLU A 119 -13.01 -3.98 -0.73
CA GLU A 119 -12.90 -5.22 -1.50
C GLU A 119 -11.74 -5.06 -2.50
N ALA A 120 -11.04 -6.15 -2.83
CA ALA A 120 -10.07 -6.12 -3.93
C ALA A 120 -10.83 -5.81 -5.22
N ASN A 121 -10.67 -4.60 -5.76
CA ASN A 121 -11.00 -4.34 -7.15
C ASN A 121 -10.05 -5.18 -8.00
N ILE A 122 -10.38 -6.46 -8.17
CA ILE A 122 -9.77 -7.35 -9.15
C ILE A 122 -10.27 -6.81 -10.50
N LYS A 123 -9.58 -5.80 -11.02
CA LYS A 123 -9.49 -5.60 -12.45
C LYS A 123 -8.19 -6.27 -12.87
N ASN A 124 -8.38 -7.50 -13.36
CA ASN A 124 -7.52 -8.33 -14.20
C ASN A 124 -6.16 -7.72 -14.58
N GLU A 125 -5.08 -8.28 -14.06
CA GLU A 125 -3.79 -8.35 -14.75
C GLU A 125 -3.18 -9.72 -14.44
N GLU A 126 -3.34 -10.64 -15.40
CA GLU A 126 -2.46 -11.78 -15.62
C GLU A 126 -1.05 -11.29 -16.00
#